data_AF-A0AAJ1VBA7-F1
#
_entry.id   AF-A0AAJ1VBA7-F1
#
_cell.length_a   1.000
_cell.length_b   1.000
_cell.length_c   1.000
_cell.angle_alpha   90.00
_cell.angle_beta   90.00
_cell.angle_gamma   90.00
#
_symmetry.space_group_name_H-M   'P 1'
#
loop_
_entity.id
_entity.type
_entity.pdbx_description
1 polymer ?
#
loop_
_entity_poly.entity_id
_entity_poly.type
_entity_poly.pdbx_seq_one_letter_code
_entity_poly.pdbx_strand_id
1 'polypeptide(L)'
;MNSDKVRALTKVFQESSEELKLDESKLMQSIHTNTETWAGEARKKFDSILHEAAVLFQRHSDNLYQISRELESAANDVDRVREEIERQREKSALLV
;
A
#
# COMPACT_ATOMS: atom_id res chain seq x y z
N MET A 1 2.81 23.17 8.99
CA MET A 1 2.14 21.86 8.97
C MET A 1 3.24 20.81 8.99
N ASN A 2 3.33 19.95 10.01
CA ASN A 2 4.35 18.90 10.06
C ASN A 2 3.91 17.72 9.17
N SER A 3 4.83 17.14 8.42
CA SER A 3 4.57 16.00 7.52
C SER A 3 4.24 14.69 8.28
N ASP A 4 4.31 14.70 9.62
CA ASP A 4 3.92 13.59 10.51
C ASP A 4 2.57 12.95 10.16
N LYS A 5 1.55 13.75 9.82
CA LYS A 5 0.23 13.21 9.44
C LYS A 5 0.28 12.42 8.13
N VAL A 6 1.11 12.87 7.18
CA VAL A 6 1.32 12.18 5.90
C VAL A 6 2.12 10.90 6.10
N ARG A 7 3.11 10.92 7.01
CA ARG A 7 3.87 9.72 7.41
C ARG A 7 3.00 8.71 8.16
N ALA A 8 2.11 9.16 9.04
CA ALA A 8 1.14 8.28 9.69
C ALA A 8 0.22 7.61 8.67
N LEU A 9 -0.26 8.37 7.68
CA LEU A 9 -1.09 7.82 6.61
C LEU A 9 -0.32 6.83 5.73
N THR A 10 0.92 7.14 5.39
CA THR A 10 1.85 6.23 4.68
C THR A 10 1.91 4.86 5.35
N LYS A 11 2.10 4.86 6.68
CA LYS A 11 2.18 3.64 7.48
C LYS A 11 0.88 2.83 7.41
N VAL A 12 -0.28 3.47 7.52
CA VAL A 12 -1.58 2.80 7.42
C VAL A 12 -1.74 2.11 6.06
N PHE A 13 -1.42 2.80 4.96
CA PHE A 13 -1.52 2.21 3.62
C PHE A 13 -0.57 1.03 3.42
N GLN A 14 0.64 1.12 3.98
CA GLN A 14 1.61 0.04 3.95
C GLN A 14 1.11 -1.18 4.75
N GLU A 15 0.67 -0.97 5.99
CA GLU A 15 0.15 -2.04 6.86
C GLU A 15 -1.07 -2.71 6.23
N SER A 16 -2.01 -1.95 5.64
CA SER A 16 -3.15 -2.51 4.92
C SER A 16 -2.74 -3.30 3.67
N SER A 17 -1.69 -2.89 2.95
CA SER A 17 -1.17 -3.65 1.80
C SER A 17 -0.61 -5.02 2.23
N GLU A 18 0.12 -5.03 3.34
CA GLU A 18 0.71 -6.24 3.93
C GLU A 18 -0.37 -7.19 4.50
N GLU A 19 -1.35 -6.64 5.22
CA GLU A 19 -2.50 -7.40 5.75
C GLU A 19 -3.31 -8.05 4.62
N LEU A 20 -3.58 -7.31 3.53
CA LEU A 20 -4.31 -7.84 2.39
C LEU A 20 -3.59 -9.02 1.72
N LYS A 21 -2.25 -8.95 1.62
CA LYS A 21 -1.42 -10.07 1.10
C LYS A 21 -1.48 -11.30 2.01
N LEU A 22 -1.46 -11.08 3.32
CA LEU A 22 -1.58 -12.17 4.29
C LEU A 22 -2.95 -12.84 4.21
N ASP A 23 -4.01 -12.06 4.10
CA ASP A 23 -5.38 -12.57 4.03
C ASP A 23 -5.66 -13.28 2.70
N GLU A 24 -5.14 -12.78 1.58
CA GLU A 24 -5.16 -13.50 0.30
C GLU A 24 -4.49 -14.87 0.44
N SER A 25 -3.29 -14.93 1.02
CA SER A 25 -2.55 -16.17 1.22
C SER A 25 -3.35 -17.18 2.06
N LYS A 26 -3.94 -16.74 3.18
CA LYS A 26 -4.81 -17.57 4.03
C LYS A 26 -6.04 -18.08 3.27
N LEU A 27 -6.67 -17.21 2.47
CA LEU A 27 -7.83 -17.58 1.67
C LEU A 27 -7.46 -18.65 0.64
N MET A 28 -6.36 -18.46 -0.09
CA MET A 28 -5.89 -19.43 -1.08
C MET A 28 -5.54 -20.78 -0.45
N GLN A 29 -4.89 -20.78 0.71
CA GLN A 29 -4.62 -22.00 1.47
C GLN A 29 -5.92 -22.70 1.89
N SER A 30 -6.86 -21.95 2.48
CA SER A 30 -8.15 -22.48 2.92
C SER A 30 -8.94 -23.10 1.76
N ILE A 31 -8.95 -22.43 0.61
CA ILE A 31 -9.59 -22.94 -0.60
C ILE A 31 -8.91 -24.23 -1.06
N HIS A 32 -7.59 -24.24 -1.17
CA HIS A 32 -6.83 -25.43 -1.57
C HIS A 32 -7.16 -26.63 -0.68
N THR A 33 -7.17 -26.44 0.65
CA THR A 33 -7.50 -27.48 1.63
C THR A 33 -8.94 -27.98 1.52
N ASN A 34 -9.93 -27.08 1.33
CA ASN A 34 -11.34 -27.48 1.34
C ASN A 34 -11.87 -28.01 0.00
N THR A 35 -11.12 -27.80 -1.07
CA THR A 35 -11.55 -28.16 -2.44
C THR A 35 -10.66 -29.23 -3.08
N GLU A 36 -9.74 -29.84 -2.33
CA GLU A 36 -8.75 -30.81 -2.83
C GLU A 36 -9.37 -31.94 -3.68
N THR A 37 -10.55 -32.43 -3.28
CA THR A 37 -11.25 -33.53 -3.95
C THR A 37 -12.21 -33.07 -5.05
N TRP A 38 -12.39 -31.75 -5.23
CA TRP A 38 -13.28 -31.22 -6.25
C TRP A 38 -12.67 -31.43 -7.62
N ALA A 39 -13.45 -31.99 -8.54
CA ALA A 39 -13.05 -32.25 -9.91
C ALA A 39 -14.18 -31.92 -10.90
N GLY A 40 -13.84 -31.93 -12.19
CA GLY A 40 -14.80 -31.68 -13.26
C GLY A 40 -15.03 -30.21 -13.56
N GLU A 41 -16.08 -29.92 -14.34
CA GLU A 41 -16.31 -28.61 -14.94
C GLU A 41 -16.63 -27.52 -13.90
N ALA A 42 -17.34 -27.88 -12.82
CA ALA A 42 -17.61 -26.96 -11.72
C ALA A 42 -16.31 -26.50 -11.03
N ARG A 43 -15.33 -27.41 -10.87
CA ARG A 43 -14.01 -27.07 -10.32
C ARG A 43 -13.27 -26.09 -11.22
N LYS A 44 -13.22 -26.34 -12.54
CA LYS A 44 -12.56 -25.43 -13.49
C LYS A 44 -13.17 -24.03 -13.47
N LYS A 45 -14.50 -23.93 -13.41
CA LYS A 45 -15.19 -22.64 -13.33
C LYS A 45 -14.85 -21.90 -12.04
N PHE A 46 -14.81 -22.63 -10.91
CA PHE A 46 -14.39 -22.07 -9.64
C PHE A 46 -12.94 -21.58 -9.67
N ASP A 47 -12.01 -22.37 -10.22
CA ASP A 47 -10.59 -21.99 -10.34
C ASP A 47 -10.40 -20.74 -11.22
N SER A 48 -11.19 -20.60 -12.28
CA SER A 48 -11.17 -19.38 -13.12
C SER A 48 -11.56 -18.14 -12.32
N ILE A 49 -12.66 -18.22 -11.55
CA ILE A 49 -13.12 -17.11 -10.71
C ILE A 49 -12.10 -16.82 -9.60
N LEU A 50 -11.51 -17.86 -9.02
CA LEU A 50 -10.48 -17.72 -8.00
C LEU A 50 -9.25 -17.02 -8.54
N HIS A 51 -8.82 -17.35 -9.76
CA HIS A 51 -7.71 -16.68 -10.41
C HIS A 51 -8.00 -15.20 -10.68
N GLU A 52 -9.20 -14.88 -11.18
CA GLU A 52 -9.62 -13.49 -11.36
C GLU A 52 -9.62 -12.72 -10.03
N ALA A 53 -10.12 -13.33 -8.95
CA ALA A 53 -10.11 -12.74 -7.62
C ALA A 53 -8.68 -12.50 -7.10
N ALA A 54 -7.77 -13.47 -7.26
CA ALA A 54 -6.36 -13.32 -6.87
C ALA A 54 -5.68 -12.15 -7.60
N VAL A 55 -5.93 -12.00 -8.90
CA VAL A 55 -5.43 -10.85 -9.68
C VAL A 55 -5.94 -9.51 -9.11
N LEU A 56 -7.21 -9.46 -8.68
CA LEU A 56 -7.77 -8.25 -8.06
C LEU A 56 -7.16 -7.96 -6.69
N PHE A 57 -6.95 -8.98 -5.85
CA PHE A 57 -6.28 -8.84 -4.55
C PHE A 57 -4.86 -8.30 -4.72
N GLN A 58 -4.08 -8.91 -5.61
CA GLN A 58 -2.73 -8.46 -5.91
C GLN A 58 -2.72 -7.00 -6.37
N ARG A 59 -3.58 -6.63 -7.33
CA ARG A 59 -3.68 -5.25 -7.83
C ARG A 59 -4.05 -4.26 -6.72
N HIS A 60 -4.97 -4.62 -5.82
CA HIS A 60 -5.33 -3.75 -4.71
C HIS A 60 -4.20 -3.60 -3.69
N SER A 61 -3.51 -4.69 -3.34
CA SER A 61 -2.35 -4.62 -2.44
C SER A 61 -1.24 -3.74 -3.03
N ASP A 62 -0.95 -3.90 -4.33
CA ASP A 62 0.07 -3.12 -5.03
C ASP A 62 -0.31 -1.64 -5.12
N ASN A 63 -1.59 -1.33 -5.35
CA ASN A 63 -2.09 0.06 -5.32
C ASN A 63 -1.90 0.70 -3.94
N LEU A 64 -2.25 -0.02 -2.86
CA LEU A 64 -2.08 0.49 -1.49
C LEU A 64 -0.60 0.75 -1.18
N TYR A 65 0.28 -0.15 -1.61
CA TYR A 65 1.73 0.03 -1.48
C TYR A 65 2.24 1.21 -2.31
N GLN A 66 1.74 1.40 -3.53
CA GLN A 66 2.13 2.55 -4.35
C GLN A 66 1.70 3.87 -3.71
N ILE A 67 0.47 3.94 -3.18
CA ILE A 67 -0.04 5.12 -2.47
C ILE A 67 0.85 5.43 -1.26
N SER A 68 1.26 4.42 -0.48
CA SER A 68 2.16 4.67 0.64
C SER A 68 3.48 5.28 0.18
N ARG A 69 4.07 4.79 -0.91
CA ARG A 69 5.31 5.34 -1.49
C ARG A 69 5.15 6.77 -1.99
N GLU A 70 4.02 7.10 -2.61
CA GLU A 70 3.72 8.45 -3.07
C GLU A 70 3.55 9.42 -1.88
N LEU A 71 2.86 8.99 -0.82
CA LEU A 71 2.72 9.78 0.41
C LEU A 71 4.05 9.99 1.12
N GLU A 72 4.90 8.96 1.17
CA GLU A 72 6.26 9.05 1.72
C GLU A 72 7.09 10.12 0.98
N SER A 73 7.06 10.07 -0.36
CA SER A 73 7.75 11.06 -1.19
C SER A 73 7.23 12.48 -0.94
N ALA A 74 5.89 12.64 -0.90
CA ALA A 74 5.27 13.94 -0.65
C ALA A 74 5.62 14.49 0.74
N ALA A 75 5.67 13.65 1.77
CA ALA A 75 6.08 14.04 3.11
C ALA A 75 7.52 14.58 3.12
N ASN A 76 8.44 13.90 2.43
CA ASN A 76 9.83 14.31 2.34
C ASN A 76 10.02 15.61 1.54
N ASP A 77 9.26 15.80 0.46
CA ASP A 77 9.29 17.04 -0.30
C ASP A 77 8.77 18.24 0.51
N VAL A 78 7.71 18.05 1.31
CA VAL A 78 7.19 19.09 2.21
C VAL A 78 8.23 19.50 3.24
N ASP A 79 8.92 18.55 3.85
CA ASP A 79 9.97 18.85 4.83
C ASP A 79 11.15 19.59 4.19
N ARG A 80 11.60 19.16 3.00
CA ARG A 80 12.67 19.84 2.26
C ARG A 80 12.32 21.29 1.94
N VAL A 81 11.10 21.54 1.45
CA VAL A 81 10.64 22.91 1.13
C VAL A 81 10.59 23.75 2.39
N ARG A 82 10.14 23.18 3.52
CA ARG A 82 10.10 23.89 4.80
C ARG A 82 11.50 24.27 5.29
N GLU A 83 12.44 23.34 5.28
CA GLU A 83 13.83 23.60 5.67
C GLU A 83 14.44 24.72 4.83
N GLU A 84 14.17 24.73 3.52
CA GLU A 84 14.67 25.78 2.65
C GLU A 84 14.04 27.15 2.96
N ILE A 85 12.74 27.20 3.26
CA ILE A 85 12.08 28.45 3.71
C ILE A 85 12.71 28.96 5.02
N GLU A 86 13.00 28.06 5.97
CA GLU A 86 13.64 28.41 7.24
C GLU A 86 15.07 28.96 7.02
N ARG A 87 15.90 28.31 6.18
CA ARG A 87 17.23 28.83 5.81
C ARG A 87 17.19 30.21 5.14
N GLN A 88 16.24 30.43 4.22
CA GLN A 88 16.11 31.72 3.54
C GLN A 88 15.69 32.84 4.51
N ARG A 89 14.85 32.52 5.50
CA ARG A 89 14.47 33.46 6.57
C ARG A 89 15.66 33.81 7.46
N GLU A 90 16.44 32.82 7.88
CA GLU A 90 17.66 33.05 8.68
C GLU A 90 18.68 33.91 7.93
N LYS A 91 18.92 33.60 6.65
CA LYS A 91 19.81 34.40 5.80
C LYS A 91 19.33 35.84 5.65
N SER A 92 18.03 36.06 5.51
CA SER A 92 17.44 37.40 5.40
C SER A 92 17.56 38.17 6.72
N ALA A 93 17.41 37.51 7.87
CA ALA A 93 17.57 38.12 9.18
C ALA A 93 19.02 38.51 9.51
N LEU A 94 20.01 37.85 8.91
CA LEU A 94 21.43 38.19 9.05
C LEU A 94 21.91 39.31 8.12
N LEU A 95 21.10 39.69 7.13
CA LEU A 95 21.43 40.73 6.13
C LEU A 95 20.77 42.09 6.41
N VAL A 96 19.98 42.20 7.48
CA VAL A 96 19.36 43.43 8.00
C VAL A 96 20.09 43.85 9.26
#